data_AF-A0A432MQ47-F1
#
_entry.id   AF-A0A432MQ47-F1
#
_cell.length_a   1.000
_cell.length_b   1.000
_cell.length_c   1.000
_cell.angle_alpha   90.00
_cell.angle_beta   90.00
_cell.angle_gamma   90.00
#
_symmetry.space_group_name_H-M   'P 1'
#
loop_
_entity.id
_entity.type
_entity.pdbx_description
1 polymer ?
#
loop_
_entity_poly.entity_id
_entity_poly.type
_entity_poly.pdbx_seq_one_letter_code
_entity_poly.pdbx_strand_id
1 'polypeptide(L)' 'MNLIRVGPIFVNFDRVTTVRDLTPEAGTGPRLVRIEFDEGHTVDITAQAQWLLDWMISQATDVTPTAP' A
#
# COMPACT_ATOMS: atom_id res chain seq x y z
N MET A 1 4.83 -7.67 -14.40
CA MET A 1 5.02 -6.29 -13.94
C MET A 1 3.83 -5.92 -13.08
N ASN A 2 4.02 -5.70 -11.79
CA ASN A 2 2.95 -5.42 -10.85
C ASN A 2 2.70 -3.90 -10.75
N LEU A 3 1.89 -3.36 -11.66
CA LEU A 3 1.57 -1.93 -11.69
C LEU A 3 0.15 -1.71 -11.19
N ILE A 4 -0.02 -0.90 -10.14
CA ILE A 4 -1.35 -0.52 -9.65
C ILE A 4 -1.58 0.97 -9.83
N ARG A 5 -2.85 1.35 -9.93
CA ARG A 5 -3.26 2.75 -10.02
C ARG A 5 -3.77 3.22 -8.66
N VAL A 6 -3.12 4.23 -8.09
CA VAL A 6 -3.57 4.92 -6.86
C VAL A 6 -4.01 6.32 -7.26
N GLY A 7 -5.30 6.55 -7.44
CA GLY A 7 -5.82 7.82 -7.95
C GLY A 7 -5.22 8.21 -9.31
N PRO A 8 -4.53 9.35 -9.46
CA PRO A 8 -3.90 9.75 -10.71
C PRO A 8 -2.51 9.15 -10.93
N ILE A 9 -1.90 8.47 -9.94
CA ILE A 9 -0.54 7.93 -10.05
C ILE A 9 -0.56 6.43 -10.33
N PHE A 10 0.45 5.96 -11.06
CA PHE A 10 0.76 4.55 -11.22
C PHE A 10 1.96 4.19 -10.33
N VAL A 11 1.82 3.12 -9.56
CA VAL A 11 2.84 2.62 -8.65
C VAL A 11 3.30 1.25 -9.15
N ASN A 12 4.60 1.13 -9.39
CA ASN A 12 5.23 -0.15 -9.73
C ASN A 12 5.60 -0.90 -8.45
N PHE A 13 4.77 -1.87 -8.07
CA PHE A 13 4.95 -2.70 -6.89
C PHE A 13 6.12 -3.68 -6.98
N ASP A 14 6.66 -3.92 -8.19
CA ASP A 14 7.92 -4.69 -8.33
C ASP A 14 9.13 -3.93 -7.77
N ARG A 15 8.99 -2.61 -7.52
CA ARG A 15 10.04 -1.73 -6.97
C ARG A 15 9.74 -1.28 -5.54
N VAL A 16 8.60 -1.71 -4.99
CA VAL A 16 8.18 -1.35 -3.63
C VAL A 16 8.90 -2.27 -2.66
N THR A 17 9.60 -1.68 -1.70
CA THR A 17 10.31 -2.41 -0.65
C THR A 17 9.45 -2.58 0.59
N THR A 18 8.67 -1.55 0.93
CA THR A 18 7.82 -1.56 2.13
C THR A 18 6.61 -0.65 1.94
N VAL A 19 5.48 -1.03 2.51
CA VAL A 19 4.32 -0.16 2.69
C VAL A 19 3.99 -0.07 4.17
N ARG A 20 3.85 1.15 4.69
CA ARG A 20 3.56 1.40 6.12
C ARG A 20 2.28 2.21 6.28
N ASP A 21 1.40 1.75 7.16
CA ASP A 21 0.32 2.58 7.69
C ASP A 21 0.93 3.53 8.74
N LEU A 22 0.89 4.83 8.47
CA LEU A 22 1.37 5.90 9.35
C LEU A 22 0.21 6.68 9.95
N THR A 23 -1.01 6.13 9.93
CA THR A 23 -2.19 6.77 10.52
C THR A 23 -1.96 6.97 12.03
N PRO A 24 -1.96 8.21 12.55
CA PRO A 24 -1.57 8.51 13.93
C PRO A 24 -2.47 7.83 14.98
N GLU A 25 -3.77 7.77 14.71
CA GLU A 25 -4.78 7.15 15.58
C GLU A 25 -5.94 6.59 14.74
N ALA A 26 -6.42 5.40 15.10
CA ALA A 26 -7.57 4.79 14.43
C ALA A 26 -8.85 5.60 14.71
N GLY A 27 -9.38 6.29 13.70
CA GLY A 27 -10.64 7.03 13.78
C GLY A 27 -10.50 8.56 13.84
N THR A 28 -9.28 9.09 13.94
CA THR A 28 -9.01 10.53 14.01
C THR A 28 -8.19 11.00 12.79
N GLY A 29 -8.88 11.59 11.82
CA GLY A 29 -8.26 12.26 10.66
C GLY A 29 -8.08 11.40 9.40
N PRO A 30 -7.50 11.98 8.34
CA PRO A 30 -7.26 11.27 7.09
C PRO A 30 -6.20 10.19 7.31
N ARG A 31 -6.47 8.97 6.84
CA ARG A 31 -5.47 7.89 6.83
C ARG A 31 -4.23 8.32 6.06
N LEU A 32 -3.07 7.82 6.47
CA LEU A 32 -1.79 8.08 5.83
C LEU A 32 -1.06 6.77 5.61
N VAL A 33 -0.68 6.50 4.36
CA VAL A 33 0.15 5.36 3.99
C VAL A 33 1.40 5.87 3.32
N ARG A 34 2.56 5.33 3.73
CA ARG A 34 3.85 5.56 3.08
C ARG A 34 4.24 4.34 2.26
N ILE A 35 4.55 4.56 0.99
CA ILE A 35 5.20 3.58 0.12
C ILE A 35 6.68 3.92 0.03
N GLU A 36 7.52 2.94 0.33
CA GLU A 36 8.98 3.02 0.23
C GLU A 36 9.43 2.20 -0.99
N PHE A 37 10.33 2.77 -1.78
CA PHE A 37 10.95 2.13 -2.94
C PHE A 37 12.44 1.90 -2.66
N ASP A 38 13.08 1.12 -3.54
CA ASP A 38 14.54 1.05 -3.59
C ASP A 38 15.15 2.46 -3.72
N GLU A 39 16.41 2.61 -3.28
CA GLU A 39 17.17 3.87 -3.35
C GLU A 39 16.64 5.01 -2.44
N GLY A 40 15.69 4.70 -1.53
CA GLY A 40 15.24 5.62 -0.49
C GLY A 40 14.13 6.60 -0.93
N HIS A 41 13.54 6.37 -2.11
CA HIS A 41 12.38 7.15 -2.55
C HIS A 41 11.14 6.77 -1.74
N THR A 42 10.35 7.77 -1.34
CA THR A 42 9.11 7.56 -0.58
C THR A 42 7.96 8.39 -1.15
N VAL A 43 6.75 7.85 -1.06
CA VAL A 43 5.51 8.52 -1.45
C VAL A 43 4.49 8.36 -0.34
N ASP A 44 3.95 9.49 0.11
CA ASP A 44 2.90 9.55 1.11
C ASP A 44 1.52 9.71 0.43
N ILE A 45 0.58 8.85 0.79
CA ILE A 45 -0.77 8.79 0.22
C ILE A 45 -1.77 9.01 1.34
N THR A 46 -2.67 9.97 1.16
CA THR A 46 -3.76 10.26 2.10
C THR A 46 -5.14 9.94 1.51
N ALA A 47 -5.47 10.50 0.35
CA ALA A 47 -6.80 10.39 -0.25
C ALA A 47 -7.23 8.96 -0.63
N GLN A 48 -6.28 8.06 -0.89
CA GLN A 48 -6.54 6.66 -1.24
C GLN A 48 -5.88 5.66 -0.28
N ALA A 49 -5.48 6.13 0.90
CA ALA A 49 -4.82 5.29 1.90
C ALA A 49 -5.68 4.07 2.30
N GLN A 50 -6.98 4.27 2.55
CA GLN A 50 -7.90 3.18 2.89
C GLN A 50 -7.98 2.12 1.78
N TRP A 51 -8.23 2.57 0.53
CA TRP A 51 -8.31 1.66 -0.61
C TRP A 51 -7.02 0.85 -0.79
N LEU A 52 -5.86 1.48 -0.62
CA LEU A 52 -4.57 0.82 -0.75
C LEU A 52 -4.37 -0.24 0.34
N LEU A 53 -4.75 0.06 1.59
CA LEU A 53 -4.70 -0.90 2.70
C LEU A 53 -5.61 -2.11 2.43
N ASP A 54 -6.84 -1.87 1.99
CA ASP A 54 -7.80 -2.94 1.68
C ASP A 54 -7.29 -3.83 0.53
N TRP A 55 -6.72 -3.21 -0.51
CA TRP A 55 -6.08 -3.94 -1.61
C TRP A 55 -4.92 -4.80 -1.10
N MET A 56 -4.02 -4.27 -0.27
CA MET A 56 -2.90 -5.06 0.28
C MET A 56 -3.39 -6.24 1.11
N ILE A 57 -4.43 -6.05 1.93
CA ILE A 57 -5.04 -7.15 2.70
C ILE A 57 -5.57 -8.23 1.76
N SER A 58 -6.24 -7.85 0.66
CA SER A 58 -6.75 -8.81 -0.33
C SER A 58 -5.63 -9.63 -0.99
N GLN A 59 -4.49 -9.00 -1.27
CA GLN A 59 -3.32 -9.69 -1.82
C GLN A 59 -2.67 -10.62 -0.78
N ALA A 60 -2.66 -10.22 0.50
CA ALA A 60 -2.16 -11.04 1.59
C ALA A 60 -3.07 -12.25 1.90
N THR A 61 -4.36 -12.17 1.58
CA THR A 61 -5.28 -13.32 1.72
C THR A 61 -5.15 -14.32 0.57
N ASP A 62 -4.73 -13.85 -0.61
CA ASP A 62 -4.48 -14.71 -1.79
C ASP A 62 -3.26 -15.64 -1.59
N VAL A 63 -2.30 -15.27 -0.73
CA VAL A 63 -1.15 -16.11 -0.35
C VAL A 63 -1.45 -17.12 0.77
N THR A 64 -2.72 -17.37 1.11
CA THR A 64 -3.05 -18.50 1.99
C THR A 64 -2.68 -19.80 1.24
N PRO A 65 -1.67 -20.56 1.70
CA PRO A 65 -1.27 -21.78 1.01
C PRO A 65 -2.48 -22.72 0.98
N THR A 66 -2.96 -23.06 -0.22
CA THR A 66 -3.80 -24.23 -0.41
C THR A 66 -3.03 -25.42 0.17
N ALA A 67 -3.48 -25.91 1.32
CA ALA A 67 -2.93 -27.11 1.93
C ALA A 67 -3.02 -28.28 0.93
N PRO A 68 -2.02 -29.19 0.91
CA PRO A 68 -1.97 -30.33 0.00
C PRO A 68 -3.10 -31.34 0.23
#